data_AF-A0A352SGC9-F1
#
_entry.id   AF-A0A352SGC9-F1
#
_cell.length_a   1.000
_cell.length_b   1.000
_cell.length_c   1.000
_cell.angle_alpha   90.00
_cell.angle_beta   90.00
_cell.angle_gamma   90.00
#
_symmetry.space_group_name_H-M   'P 1'
#
loop_
_entity.id
_entity.type
_entity.pdbx_description
1 polymer ?
#
loop_
_entity_poly.entity_id
_entity_poly.type
_entity_poly.pdbx_seq_one_letter_code
_entity_poly.pdbx_strand_id
1 'polypeptide(L)'
;MSQELKKAKENKSMPDMFFSDNVSDLDYYKLVSYQDNVLEELEREDYLYLTEYEKCFPQMNEMPTGINTLLLFGKQYEQKPENSLKDSVFYTDEKYKNSDTVEIADVVKENKAADSTEYTFAKYYGAIAKMAVLAGPDCFDFSTRKLQPDTNMVTNLSSYLFDVSRRGEATSGMVTAANNVLDRGNSTIANVEYRYFLYNFIQRKAVSEEIQKNSVTDYRAHVLTQDGKMFVQFDEKYAISAQSSENKQNACMRFMWILMSEAAEGNFYAADGTTPFPIQKKAFEEFFKYNESLSCFQKLVNQKRDCVLVGKGIAEMEEFQSKLYVNDVSDSLGVKTFCQQYVKEKKEN
;
A
#
# COMPACT_ATOMS: atom_id res chain seq x y z
N MET A 1 -2.27 -17.66 1.88
CA MET A 1 -0.87 -17.70 1.40
C MET A 1 0.15 -18.22 2.42
N SER A 2 0.52 -17.51 3.50
CA SER A 2 1.57 -18.00 4.44
C SER A 2 1.28 -19.39 5.03
N GLN A 3 0.07 -19.66 5.54
CA GLN A 3 -0.28 -20.98 6.09
C GLN A 3 -0.31 -22.09 5.03
N GLU A 4 -0.69 -21.77 3.79
CA GLU A 4 -0.74 -22.76 2.70
C GLU A 4 0.67 -23.09 2.21
N LEU A 5 1.56 -22.10 2.12
CA LEU A 5 2.97 -22.31 1.79
C LEU A 5 3.69 -23.11 2.88
N LYS A 6 3.37 -22.89 4.17
CA LYS A 6 3.89 -23.72 5.26
C LYS A 6 3.48 -25.18 5.10
N LYS A 7 2.18 -25.45 4.88
CA LYS A 7 1.66 -26.80 4.60
C LYS A 7 2.31 -27.41 3.36
N ALA A 8 2.47 -26.63 2.28
CA ALA A 8 3.11 -27.10 1.06
C ALA A 8 4.58 -27.50 1.30
N LYS A 9 5.31 -26.75 2.12
CA LYS A 9 6.67 -27.09 2.51
C LYS A 9 6.74 -28.38 3.33
N GLU A 10 5.88 -28.52 4.34
CA GLU A 10 5.79 -29.73 5.17
C GLU A 10 5.46 -30.97 4.33
N ASN A 11 4.58 -30.82 3.35
CA ASN A 11 4.17 -31.88 2.43
C ASN A 11 5.12 -32.08 1.23
N LYS A 12 6.25 -31.38 1.17
CA LYS A 12 7.21 -31.41 0.04
C LYS A 12 6.56 -31.13 -1.32
N SER A 13 5.54 -30.27 -1.32
CA SER A 13 4.72 -29.90 -2.48
C SER A 13 4.78 -28.39 -2.74
N MET A 14 5.94 -27.77 -2.47
CA MET A 14 6.12 -26.33 -2.69
C MET A 14 5.80 -25.97 -4.14
N PRO A 15 5.08 -24.87 -4.39
CA PRO A 15 4.94 -24.34 -5.74
C PRO A 15 6.32 -23.96 -6.28
N ASP A 16 6.50 -24.10 -7.60
CA ASP A 16 7.76 -23.79 -8.25
C ASP A 16 8.07 -22.28 -8.20
N MET A 17 7.02 -21.45 -8.31
CA MET A 17 7.05 -19.99 -8.18
C MET A 17 5.81 -19.52 -7.42
N PHE A 18 5.93 -18.48 -6.59
CA PHE A 18 4.84 -17.95 -5.77
C PHE A 18 5.03 -16.47 -5.43
N PHE A 19 3.93 -15.80 -5.09
CA PHE A 19 3.95 -14.43 -4.56
C PHE A 19 4.49 -14.39 -3.13
N SER A 20 5.43 -13.50 -2.86
CA SER A 20 6.13 -13.42 -1.57
C SER A 20 5.66 -12.26 -0.68
N ASP A 21 4.86 -11.32 -1.19
CA ASP A 21 4.44 -10.09 -0.51
C ASP A 21 3.89 -10.30 0.90
N ASN A 22 3.12 -11.39 1.08
CA ASN A 22 2.43 -11.74 2.32
C ASN A 22 3.09 -12.90 3.10
N VAL A 23 4.36 -13.18 2.84
CA VAL A 23 5.13 -14.24 3.52
C VAL A 23 6.13 -13.60 4.49
N SER A 24 5.85 -13.68 5.78
CA SER A 24 6.66 -13.03 6.82
C SER A 24 7.99 -13.75 7.12
N ASP A 25 8.07 -15.06 6.88
CA ASP A 25 9.22 -15.91 7.19
C ASP A 25 9.92 -16.46 5.93
N LEU A 26 10.11 -15.60 4.92
CA LEU A 26 10.73 -15.97 3.64
C LEU A 26 12.09 -16.67 3.77
N ASP A 27 12.90 -16.30 4.77
CA ASP A 27 14.22 -16.92 5.00
C ASP A 27 14.15 -18.40 5.39
N TYR A 28 12.98 -18.85 5.88
CA TYR A 28 12.74 -20.26 6.11
C TYR A 28 12.73 -21.03 4.78
N TYR A 29 12.43 -20.39 3.66
CA TYR A 29 12.36 -20.99 2.34
C TYR A 29 13.71 -20.84 1.63
N LYS A 30 14.23 -21.93 1.08
CA LYS A 30 15.40 -21.88 0.20
C LYS A 30 14.92 -21.40 -1.17
N LEU A 31 15.35 -20.22 -1.59
CA LEU A 31 14.92 -19.56 -2.82
C LEU A 31 16.04 -19.50 -3.86
N VAL A 32 15.66 -19.41 -5.12
CA VAL A 32 16.58 -19.17 -6.23
C VAL A 32 16.84 -17.67 -6.36
N SER A 33 18.09 -17.30 -6.59
CA SER A 33 18.47 -15.92 -6.89
C SER A 33 18.21 -15.61 -8.36
N TYR A 34 17.66 -14.42 -8.63
CA TYR A 34 17.52 -13.87 -9.98
C TYR A 34 18.76 -13.11 -10.47
N GLN A 35 19.80 -12.97 -9.64
CA GLN A 35 20.94 -12.09 -9.88
C GLN A 35 21.69 -12.44 -11.17
N ASP A 36 22.11 -13.70 -11.32
CA ASP A 36 22.97 -14.17 -12.42
C ASP A 36 22.17 -14.64 -13.66
N ASN A 37 20.87 -14.32 -13.73
CA ASN A 37 19.98 -14.79 -14.80
C ASN A 37 19.08 -13.66 -15.28
N VAL A 38 17.87 -13.55 -14.71
CA VAL A 38 16.87 -12.56 -15.13
C VAL A 38 17.45 -11.15 -15.05
N LEU A 39 18.12 -10.79 -13.95
CA LEU A 39 18.62 -9.44 -13.77
C LEU A 39 19.79 -9.07 -14.70
N GLU A 40 20.58 -10.04 -15.16
CA GLU A 40 21.61 -9.79 -16.18
C GLU A 40 21.00 -9.50 -17.56
N GLU A 41 19.82 -10.07 -17.84
CA GLU A 41 19.09 -9.87 -19.10
C GLU A 41 18.21 -8.60 -19.11
N LEU A 42 18.09 -7.90 -17.99
CA LEU A 42 17.31 -6.67 -17.86
C LEU A 42 18.19 -5.42 -17.95
N GLU A 43 17.75 -4.46 -18.78
CA GLU A 43 18.27 -3.10 -18.75
C GLU A 43 17.70 -2.37 -17.52
N ARG A 44 18.46 -2.34 -16.42
CA ARG A 44 18.01 -1.82 -15.10
C ARG A 44 17.42 -0.41 -15.18
N GLU A 45 17.94 0.42 -16.10
CA GLU A 45 17.46 1.78 -16.30
C GLU A 45 16.05 1.86 -16.87
N ASP A 46 15.50 0.78 -17.44
CA ASP A 46 14.12 0.72 -17.93
C ASP A 46 13.10 0.45 -16.82
N TYR A 47 13.57 0.25 -15.57
CA TYR A 47 12.73 -0.09 -14.44
C TYR A 47 12.83 0.95 -13.32
N LEU A 48 11.68 1.28 -12.73
CA LEU A 48 11.57 2.21 -11.61
C LEU A 48 12.16 1.59 -10.35
N TYR A 49 13.09 2.29 -9.70
CA TYR A 49 13.68 1.93 -8.42
C TYR A 49 14.38 0.56 -8.35
N LEU A 50 14.58 -0.15 -9.48
CA LEU A 50 15.16 -1.49 -9.48
C LEU A 50 16.62 -1.50 -9.03
N THR A 51 17.37 -0.44 -9.37
CA THR A 51 18.76 -0.28 -8.91
C THR A 51 18.83 -0.08 -7.39
N GLU A 52 17.92 0.69 -6.82
CA GLU A 52 17.78 0.87 -5.38
C GLU A 52 17.34 -0.43 -4.69
N TYR A 53 16.41 -1.16 -5.31
CA TYR A 53 15.98 -2.48 -4.84
C TYR A 53 17.16 -3.45 -4.74
N GLU A 54 17.97 -3.58 -5.79
CA GLU A 54 19.15 -4.46 -5.82
C GLU A 54 20.16 -4.10 -4.72
N LYS A 55 20.41 -2.81 -4.47
CA LYS A 55 21.29 -2.36 -3.38
C LYS A 55 20.80 -2.79 -2.01
N CYS A 56 19.48 -2.75 -1.79
CA CYS A 56 18.86 -3.16 -0.54
C CYS A 56 18.73 -4.69 -0.43
N PHE A 57 18.58 -5.39 -1.55
CA PHE A 57 18.28 -6.82 -1.61
C PHE A 57 19.22 -7.54 -2.60
N PRO A 58 20.54 -7.58 -2.35
CA PRO A 58 21.54 -7.99 -3.33
C PRO A 58 21.38 -9.43 -3.80
N GLN A 59 20.81 -10.31 -2.95
CA GLN A 59 20.57 -11.71 -3.31
C GLN A 59 19.47 -11.88 -4.36
N MET A 60 18.61 -10.88 -4.58
CA MET A 60 17.54 -10.91 -5.58
C MET A 60 16.73 -12.22 -5.55
N ASN A 61 16.40 -12.71 -4.35
CA ASN A 61 15.60 -13.93 -4.16
C ASN A 61 14.10 -13.72 -4.45
N GLU A 62 13.72 -12.46 -4.64
CA GLU A 62 12.39 -11.99 -4.96
C GLU A 62 12.55 -10.96 -6.09
N MET A 63 11.65 -10.96 -7.07
CA MET A 63 11.63 -9.97 -8.14
C MET A 63 10.28 -9.25 -8.12
N PRO A 64 10.25 -7.92 -7.88
CA PRO A 64 9.02 -7.14 -7.94
C PRO A 64 8.63 -6.86 -9.40
N THR A 65 7.32 -6.90 -9.67
CA THR A 65 6.76 -6.46 -10.96
C THR A 65 5.96 -5.16 -10.85
N GLY A 66 5.70 -4.70 -9.62
CA GLY A 66 4.92 -3.51 -9.37
C GLY A 66 5.44 -2.68 -8.21
N ILE A 67 5.00 -1.43 -8.16
CA ILE A 67 5.26 -0.50 -7.08
C ILE A 67 3.97 0.20 -6.64
N ASN A 68 4.00 0.82 -5.48
CA ASN A 68 2.81 1.42 -4.89
C ASN A 68 3.15 2.50 -3.87
N THR A 69 2.19 3.36 -3.56
CA THR A 69 2.38 4.51 -2.66
C THR A 69 1.15 4.76 -1.80
N LEU A 70 1.32 5.50 -0.70
CA LEU A 70 0.20 6.01 0.05
C LEU A 70 -0.46 7.16 -0.72
N LEU A 71 -1.76 7.02 -0.97
CA LEU A 71 -2.59 8.02 -1.63
C LEU A 71 -3.69 8.48 -0.67
N LEU A 72 -3.93 9.79 -0.66
CA LEU A 72 -5.12 10.39 -0.10
C LEU A 72 -6.15 10.51 -1.24
N PHE A 73 -7.21 9.71 -1.18
CA PHE A 73 -8.31 9.73 -2.16
C PHE A 73 -9.43 10.63 -1.68
N GLY A 74 -9.80 11.63 -2.46
CA GLY A 74 -11.02 12.42 -2.26
C GLY A 74 -12.15 11.85 -3.08
N LYS A 75 -13.34 11.73 -2.50
CA LYS A 75 -14.44 10.94 -3.08
C LYS A 75 -15.63 11.79 -3.42
N GLN A 76 -16.04 11.73 -4.69
CA GLN A 76 -17.30 12.31 -5.13
C GLN A 76 -18.38 11.25 -5.06
N TYR A 77 -19.44 11.52 -4.30
CA TYR A 77 -20.59 10.62 -4.18
C TYR A 77 -21.72 11.01 -5.16
N GLU A 78 -22.55 10.03 -5.53
CA GLU A 78 -23.68 10.19 -6.45
C GLU A 78 -24.77 11.11 -5.87
N GLN A 79 -25.22 10.82 -4.66
CA GLN A 79 -25.99 11.79 -3.87
C GLN A 79 -25.02 12.61 -3.03
N LYS A 80 -25.40 13.82 -2.60
CA LYS A 80 -24.56 14.71 -1.78
C LYS A 80 -24.71 14.35 -0.29
N PRO A 81 -23.95 13.40 0.29
CA PRO A 81 -23.83 13.37 1.74
C PRO A 81 -23.12 14.66 2.19
N GLU A 82 -23.23 14.95 3.48
CA GLU A 82 -22.60 16.12 4.11
C GLU A 82 -21.05 16.09 4.04
N ASN A 83 -20.47 14.97 3.58
CA ASN A 83 -19.03 14.68 3.60
C ASN A 83 -18.54 14.16 2.24
N SER A 84 -18.58 14.99 1.20
CA SER A 84 -18.09 14.64 -0.16
C SER A 84 -16.81 15.41 -0.54
N LEU A 85 -16.23 15.11 -1.71
CA LEU A 85 -15.02 15.77 -2.25
C LEU A 85 -15.06 17.31 -2.12
N LYS A 86 -16.21 17.91 -2.39
CA LYS A 86 -16.41 19.38 -2.33
C LYS A 86 -16.33 19.95 -0.90
N ASP A 87 -16.42 19.10 0.11
CA ASP A 87 -16.38 19.48 1.53
C ASP A 87 -14.97 19.24 2.11
N SER A 88 -14.12 18.55 1.35
CA SER A 88 -12.73 18.31 1.74
C SER A 88 -11.86 19.51 1.43
N VAL A 89 -11.10 19.94 2.44
CA VAL A 89 -10.17 21.07 2.32
C VAL A 89 -9.04 20.76 1.34
N PHE A 90 -8.64 19.48 1.22
CA PHE A 90 -7.57 19.06 0.32
C PHE A 90 -7.92 19.20 -1.16
N TYR A 91 -9.21 19.32 -1.49
CA TYR A 91 -9.68 19.43 -2.88
C TYR A 91 -10.33 20.77 -3.20
N THR A 92 -10.57 21.60 -2.19
CA THR A 92 -11.23 22.90 -2.34
C THR A 92 -10.36 24.09 -1.98
N ASP A 93 -9.44 23.94 -1.03
CA ASP A 93 -8.49 25.00 -0.68
C ASP A 93 -7.43 25.15 -1.78
N GLU A 94 -7.16 26.39 -2.18
CA GLU A 94 -6.17 26.73 -3.20
C GLU A 94 -4.75 26.27 -2.84
N LYS A 95 -4.44 26.06 -1.54
CA LYS A 95 -3.18 25.45 -1.09
C LYS A 95 -2.98 24.05 -1.68
N TYR A 96 -4.04 23.23 -1.76
CA TYR A 96 -3.93 21.80 -2.08
C TYR A 96 -4.51 21.43 -3.43
N LYS A 97 -5.52 22.17 -3.92
CA LYS A 97 -6.28 21.88 -5.14
C LYS A 97 -5.42 21.70 -6.40
N ASN A 98 -4.27 22.35 -6.47
CA ASN A 98 -3.31 22.25 -7.58
C ASN A 98 -2.01 21.51 -7.19
N SER A 99 -1.96 20.93 -5.99
CA SER A 99 -0.82 20.17 -5.48
C SER A 99 -0.94 18.70 -5.88
N ASP A 100 0.20 18.06 -6.16
CA ASP A 100 0.25 16.60 -6.33
C ASP A 100 0.41 15.88 -4.98
N THR A 101 0.71 16.61 -3.91
CA THR A 101 1.03 16.06 -2.58
C THR A 101 0.24 16.70 -1.45
N VAL A 102 0.05 15.93 -0.37
CA VAL A 102 -0.41 16.42 0.94
C VAL A 102 0.51 15.87 2.03
N GLU A 103 0.91 16.71 2.98
CA GLU A 103 1.73 16.29 4.13
C GLU A 103 0.87 15.57 5.18
N ILE A 104 1.38 14.51 5.81
CA ILE A 104 0.69 13.78 6.88
C ILE A 104 0.27 14.73 8.01
N ALA A 105 1.15 15.68 8.36
CA ALA A 105 0.88 16.68 9.39
C ALA A 105 -0.32 17.58 9.05
N ASP A 106 -0.51 17.92 7.77
CA ASP A 106 -1.67 18.68 7.31
C ASP A 106 -2.95 17.83 7.46
N VAL A 107 -2.92 16.55 7.09
CA VAL A 107 -4.07 15.64 7.31
C VAL A 107 -4.48 15.59 8.77
N VAL A 108 -3.53 15.38 9.68
CA VAL A 108 -3.80 15.33 11.13
C VAL A 108 -4.35 16.67 11.61
N LYS A 109 -3.75 17.79 11.21
CA LYS A 109 -4.17 19.13 11.62
C LYS A 109 -5.60 19.43 11.18
N GLU A 110 -5.91 19.23 9.90
CA GLU A 110 -7.23 19.55 9.36
C GLU A 110 -8.30 18.64 9.94
N ASN A 111 -8.03 17.34 10.09
CA ASN A 111 -8.98 16.44 10.75
C ASN A 111 -9.17 16.80 12.23
N LYS A 112 -8.17 17.35 12.93
CA LYS A 112 -8.27 17.69 14.36
C LYS A 112 -9.05 18.98 14.66
N ALA A 113 -9.15 19.91 13.71
CA ALA A 113 -9.81 21.21 13.94
C ALA A 113 -11.26 21.05 14.42
N ALA A 114 -11.72 21.86 15.38
CA ALA A 114 -13.03 21.68 16.02
C ALA A 114 -14.21 21.89 15.04
N ASP A 115 -14.01 22.78 14.07
CA ASP A 115 -14.92 23.16 12.99
C ASP A 115 -14.60 22.47 11.66
N SER A 116 -13.77 21.42 11.70
CA SER A 116 -13.34 20.72 10.49
C SER A 116 -14.51 20.12 9.72
N THR A 117 -14.50 20.35 8.41
CA THR A 117 -15.30 19.63 7.41
C THR A 117 -14.54 18.45 6.82
N GLU A 118 -13.28 18.23 7.21
CA GLU A 118 -12.45 17.13 6.74
C GLU A 118 -12.65 15.89 7.61
N TYR A 119 -12.96 14.77 6.95
CA TYR A 119 -13.17 13.48 7.58
C TYR A 119 -12.42 12.42 6.78
N THR A 120 -11.15 12.27 7.11
CA THR A 120 -10.24 11.33 6.46
C THR A 120 -10.22 9.98 7.19
N PHE A 121 -10.23 8.88 6.46
CA PHE A 121 -10.18 7.52 7.02
C PHE A 121 -8.94 6.73 6.58
N ALA A 122 -8.26 5.98 7.47
CA ALA A 122 -6.96 5.33 7.15
C ALA A 122 -6.77 3.87 7.65
N LYS A 123 -7.77 3.26 8.29
CA LYS A 123 -7.55 2.03 9.10
C LYS A 123 -7.70 0.69 8.36
N TYR A 124 -8.55 0.59 7.33
CA TYR A 124 -8.88 -0.70 6.71
C TYR A 124 -7.95 -1.15 5.57
N TYR A 125 -7.11 -0.25 5.05
CA TYR A 125 -6.36 -0.49 3.82
C TYR A 125 -4.84 -0.44 4.04
N GLY A 126 -4.37 -1.01 5.16
CA GLY A 126 -2.93 -1.12 5.44
C GLY A 126 -2.16 0.19 5.63
N ALA A 127 -2.85 1.34 5.75
CA ALA A 127 -2.19 2.65 5.66
C ALA A 127 -1.52 3.14 6.95
N ILE A 128 -2.10 2.91 8.14
CA ILE A 128 -1.62 3.48 9.41
C ILE A 128 -0.16 3.09 9.71
N ALA A 129 0.18 1.81 9.55
CA ALA A 129 1.55 1.36 9.79
C ALA A 129 2.54 1.98 8.78
N LYS A 130 2.16 2.03 7.50
CA LYS A 130 2.95 2.63 6.42
C LYS A 130 3.13 4.13 6.62
N MET A 131 2.10 4.84 7.09
CA MET A 131 2.18 6.26 7.47
C MET A 131 3.18 6.48 8.59
N ALA A 132 3.19 5.61 9.61
CA ALA A 132 4.16 5.70 10.69
C ALA A 132 5.61 5.48 10.21
N VAL A 133 5.83 4.53 9.31
CA VAL A 133 7.15 4.29 8.69
C VAL A 133 7.56 5.47 7.80
N LEU A 134 6.63 6.05 7.03
CA LEU A 134 6.90 7.26 6.25
C LEU A 134 7.27 8.45 7.15
N ALA A 135 6.55 8.62 8.26
CA ALA A 135 6.77 9.69 9.23
C ALA A 135 8.08 9.56 10.01
N GLY A 136 8.54 8.33 10.24
CA GLY A 136 9.77 8.04 10.97
C GLY A 136 10.33 6.67 10.58
N PRO A 137 11.18 6.57 9.55
CA PRO A 137 11.67 5.27 9.04
C PRO A 137 12.44 4.44 10.07
N ASP A 138 13.01 5.08 11.10
CA ASP A 138 13.76 4.41 12.18
C ASP A 138 12.90 3.43 12.99
N CYS A 139 11.57 3.55 12.95
CA CYS A 139 10.67 2.57 13.57
C CYS A 139 10.56 1.25 12.77
N PHE A 140 11.26 1.13 11.63
CA PHE A 140 11.31 -0.08 10.82
C PHE A 140 12.75 -0.48 10.50
N ASP A 141 13.13 -1.69 10.89
CA ASP A 141 14.42 -2.26 10.54
C ASP A 141 14.34 -2.95 9.17
N PHE A 142 14.84 -2.28 8.14
CA PHE A 142 14.85 -2.77 6.77
C PHE A 142 15.69 -4.05 6.57
N SER A 143 16.65 -4.32 7.45
CA SER A 143 17.49 -5.52 7.39
C SER A 143 16.77 -6.74 7.96
N THR A 144 16.13 -6.58 9.12
CA THR A 144 15.39 -7.68 9.76
C THR A 144 13.94 -7.75 9.30
N ARG A 145 13.45 -6.74 8.57
CA ARG A 145 12.06 -6.58 8.11
C ARG A 145 11.06 -6.48 9.26
N LYS A 146 11.53 -6.02 10.42
CA LYS A 146 10.74 -5.97 11.64
C LYS A 146 10.38 -4.54 11.98
N LEU A 147 9.15 -4.36 12.44
CA LEU A 147 8.72 -3.10 13.01
C LEU A 147 9.25 -3.01 14.45
N GLN A 148 9.85 -1.89 14.78
CA GLN A 148 10.40 -1.55 16.09
C GLN A 148 9.72 -0.27 16.57
N PRO A 149 8.49 -0.35 17.13
CA PRO A 149 7.78 0.82 17.61
C PRO A 149 8.62 1.64 18.60
N ASP A 150 8.98 2.85 18.19
CA ASP A 150 9.71 3.81 19.00
C ASP A 150 8.75 4.87 19.57
N THR A 151 9.29 5.86 20.29
CA THR A 151 8.45 6.89 20.90
C THR A 151 7.73 7.74 19.85
N ASN A 152 8.38 8.03 18.73
CA ASN A 152 7.81 8.84 17.66
C ASN A 152 6.66 8.11 16.97
N MET A 153 6.84 6.83 16.64
CA MET A 153 5.80 5.97 16.10
C MET A 153 4.59 5.91 17.03
N VAL A 154 4.79 5.68 18.34
CA VAL A 154 3.68 5.62 19.31
C VAL A 154 2.88 6.92 19.35
N THR A 155 3.56 8.07 19.32
CA THR A 155 2.91 9.39 19.27
C THR A 155 2.13 9.56 17.97
N ASN A 156 2.76 9.26 16.83
CA ASN A 156 2.14 9.39 15.51
C ASN A 156 0.92 8.47 15.33
N LEU A 157 1.03 7.21 15.76
CA LEU A 157 -0.07 6.25 15.72
C LEU A 157 -1.30 6.73 16.49
N SER A 158 -1.09 7.40 17.63
CA SER A 158 -2.21 7.98 18.39
C SER A 158 -2.97 9.00 17.55
N SER A 159 -2.28 9.93 16.90
CA SER A 159 -2.94 10.92 16.03
C SER A 159 -3.57 10.29 14.79
N TYR A 160 -2.90 9.33 14.14
CA TYR A 160 -3.47 8.67 12.96
C TYR A 160 -4.71 7.85 13.29
N LEU A 161 -4.75 7.21 14.46
CA LEU A 161 -5.92 6.46 14.91
C LEU A 161 -7.06 7.38 15.35
N PHE A 162 -6.79 8.35 16.24
CA PHE A 162 -7.85 9.11 16.91
C PHE A 162 -8.24 10.37 16.18
N ASP A 163 -7.26 11.15 15.70
CA ASP A 163 -7.52 12.42 15.04
C ASP A 163 -7.96 12.20 13.59
N VAL A 164 -7.38 11.21 12.89
CA VAL A 164 -7.72 10.88 11.50
C VAL A 164 -8.81 9.79 11.47
N SER A 165 -8.44 8.52 11.68
CA SER A 165 -9.32 7.42 11.27
C SER A 165 -10.62 7.29 12.08
N ARG A 166 -10.58 7.39 13.41
CA ARG A 166 -11.77 7.23 14.26
C ARG A 166 -12.67 8.44 14.24
N ARG A 167 -12.11 9.64 14.08
CA ARG A 167 -12.92 10.84 13.84
C ARG A 167 -13.67 10.74 12.52
N GLY A 168 -13.01 10.27 11.45
CA GLY A 168 -13.67 9.94 10.19
C GLY A 168 -14.80 8.93 10.37
N GLU A 169 -14.57 7.84 11.10
CA GLU A 169 -15.57 6.80 11.39
C GLU A 169 -16.78 7.32 12.20
N ALA A 170 -16.54 8.05 13.28
CA ALA A 170 -17.59 8.56 14.17
C ALA A 170 -18.49 9.61 13.50
N THR A 171 -17.92 10.43 12.61
CA THR A 171 -18.66 11.57 12.02
C THR A 171 -19.41 11.18 10.76
N SER A 172 -18.87 10.23 9.99
CA SER A 172 -19.45 9.88 8.70
C SER A 172 -20.28 8.59 8.73
N GLY A 173 -19.98 7.68 9.65
CA GLY A 173 -20.56 6.33 9.69
C GLY A 173 -19.94 5.37 8.66
N MET A 174 -20.28 4.10 8.78
CA MET A 174 -19.79 3.02 7.91
C MET A 174 -20.97 2.39 7.16
N VAL A 175 -20.83 2.14 5.85
CA VAL A 175 -21.79 1.32 5.10
C VAL A 175 -21.20 -0.05 4.87
N THR A 176 -21.84 -1.07 5.45
CA THR A 176 -21.52 -2.47 5.16
C THR A 176 -22.29 -2.94 3.92
N ALA A 177 -21.57 -3.32 2.87
CA ALA A 177 -22.14 -3.93 1.68
C ALA A 177 -21.48 -5.30 1.44
N ALA A 178 -22.22 -6.40 1.64
CA ALA A 178 -21.84 -7.75 1.22
C ALA A 178 -20.32 -8.07 1.33
N ASN A 179 -19.78 -7.94 2.55
CA ASN A 179 -18.37 -8.16 2.95
C ASN A 179 -17.38 -6.98 2.77
N ASN A 180 -17.84 -5.83 2.32
CA ASN A 180 -17.03 -4.63 2.11
C ASN A 180 -17.57 -3.46 2.96
N VAL A 181 -16.69 -2.79 3.70
CA VAL A 181 -17.02 -1.61 4.51
C VAL A 181 -16.61 -0.36 3.72
N LEU A 182 -17.59 0.47 3.33
CA LEU A 182 -17.35 1.78 2.76
C LEU A 182 -17.34 2.82 3.88
N ASP A 183 -16.25 3.57 3.99
CA ASP A 183 -16.21 4.75 4.85
C ASP A 183 -16.93 5.92 4.17
N ARG A 184 -17.76 6.65 4.92
CA ARG A 184 -18.53 7.81 4.43
C ARG A 184 -17.76 9.13 4.56
N GLY A 185 -16.47 9.09 4.91
CA GLY A 185 -15.63 10.29 4.99
C GLY A 185 -15.45 10.92 3.61
N ASN A 186 -15.05 12.19 3.53
CA ASN A 186 -14.77 12.81 2.23
C ASN A 186 -13.44 12.35 1.64
N SER A 187 -12.52 11.88 2.48
CA SER A 187 -11.21 11.38 2.07
C SER A 187 -10.84 10.03 2.68
N THR A 188 -10.04 9.24 1.97
CA THR A 188 -9.50 7.95 2.46
C THR A 188 -8.01 7.88 2.15
N ILE A 189 -7.18 7.56 3.15
CA ILE A 189 -5.77 7.20 2.92
C ILE A 189 -5.68 5.70 2.75
N ALA A 190 -5.14 5.29 1.60
CA ALA A 190 -5.00 3.89 1.27
C ALA A 190 -3.94 3.65 0.19
N ASN A 191 -3.86 2.39 -0.26
CA ASN A 191 -3.03 1.96 -1.37
C ASN A 191 -3.89 1.25 -2.45
N VAL A 192 -3.32 0.32 -3.24
CA VAL A 192 -4.03 -0.39 -4.33
C VAL A 192 -5.31 -1.09 -3.91
N GLU A 193 -5.39 -1.61 -2.68
CA GLU A 193 -6.55 -2.35 -2.20
C GLU A 193 -7.82 -1.48 -2.25
N TYR A 194 -7.66 -0.17 -2.04
CA TYR A 194 -8.77 0.77 -2.15
C TYR A 194 -9.14 1.10 -3.59
N ARG A 195 -8.17 1.08 -4.52
CA ARG A 195 -8.46 1.28 -5.95
C ARG A 195 -9.34 0.16 -6.49
N TYR A 196 -9.05 -1.09 -6.14
CA TYR A 196 -9.92 -2.23 -6.45
C TYR A 196 -11.33 -2.06 -5.89
N PHE A 197 -11.42 -1.56 -4.66
CA PHE A 197 -12.70 -1.27 -4.03
C PHE A 197 -13.46 -0.17 -4.77
N LEU A 198 -12.84 0.97 -5.07
CA LEU A 198 -13.44 2.10 -5.81
C LEU A 198 -13.90 1.67 -7.20
N TYR A 199 -13.08 0.91 -7.94
CA TYR A 199 -13.43 0.39 -9.25
C TYR A 199 -14.70 -0.46 -9.21
N ASN A 200 -14.80 -1.39 -8.26
CA ASN A 200 -15.99 -2.22 -8.11
C ASN A 200 -17.23 -1.40 -7.75
N PHE A 201 -17.12 -0.33 -6.96
CA PHE A 201 -18.25 0.53 -6.62
C PHE A 201 -18.69 1.43 -7.79
N ILE A 202 -17.74 1.96 -8.56
CA ILE A 202 -18.04 2.80 -9.73
C ILE A 202 -18.68 1.95 -10.85
N GLN A 203 -18.17 0.74 -11.10
CA GLN A 203 -18.63 -0.11 -12.20
C GLN A 203 -19.89 -0.94 -11.87
N ARG A 204 -20.06 -1.36 -10.61
CA ARG A 204 -21.26 -2.11 -10.22
C ARG A 204 -22.37 -1.12 -9.91
N LYS A 205 -23.37 -1.02 -10.79
CA LYS A 205 -24.68 -0.44 -10.46
C LYS A 205 -25.18 -1.10 -9.16
N ALA A 206 -25.15 -0.37 -8.06
CA ALA A 206 -25.24 -0.90 -6.72
C ALA A 206 -26.49 -1.79 -6.48
N VAL A 207 -26.32 -2.80 -5.63
CA VAL A 207 -27.26 -3.93 -5.41
C VAL A 207 -28.43 -3.57 -4.48
N SER A 208 -28.41 -2.39 -3.84
CA SER A 208 -29.52 -1.85 -3.04
C SER A 208 -29.57 -0.32 -3.09
N GLU A 209 -30.75 0.27 -2.81
CA GLU A 209 -30.94 1.73 -2.80
C GLU A 209 -30.03 2.46 -1.79
N GLU A 210 -29.77 1.89 -0.60
CA GLU A 210 -28.92 2.52 0.40
C GLU A 210 -27.43 2.55 -0.01
N ILE A 211 -27.00 1.56 -0.78
CA ILE A 211 -25.66 1.52 -1.38
C ILE A 211 -25.60 2.51 -2.56
N GLN A 212 -26.64 2.62 -3.38
CA GLN A 212 -26.72 3.60 -4.47
C GLN A 212 -26.54 5.04 -3.97
N LYS A 213 -27.16 5.40 -2.83
CA LYS A 213 -27.04 6.75 -2.26
C LYS A 213 -25.61 7.11 -1.82
N ASN A 214 -24.77 6.11 -1.54
CA ASN A 214 -23.40 6.28 -1.10
C ASN A 214 -22.39 5.78 -2.16
N SER A 215 -22.80 5.61 -3.43
CA SER A 215 -21.89 5.23 -4.51
C SER A 215 -20.90 6.36 -4.77
N VAL A 216 -19.61 6.02 -4.84
CA VAL A 216 -18.59 6.92 -5.37
C VAL A 216 -18.74 6.96 -6.89
N THR A 217 -18.89 8.15 -7.47
CA THR A 217 -19.01 8.37 -8.92
C THR A 217 -17.70 8.82 -9.55
N ASP A 218 -16.85 9.47 -8.77
CA ASP A 218 -15.53 9.95 -9.21
C ASP A 218 -14.60 10.11 -8.00
N TYR A 219 -13.30 10.16 -8.24
CA TYR A 219 -12.32 10.41 -7.20
C TYR A 219 -11.10 11.17 -7.73
N ARG A 220 -10.41 11.85 -6.81
CA ARG A 220 -9.09 12.45 -7.05
C ARG A 220 -8.11 11.94 -6.03
N ALA A 221 -6.82 11.98 -6.34
CA ALA A 221 -5.79 11.53 -5.43
C ALA A 221 -4.67 12.56 -5.26
N HIS A 222 -4.13 12.64 -4.04
CA HIS A 222 -2.83 13.24 -3.76
C HIS A 222 -1.89 12.17 -3.21
N VAL A 223 -0.59 12.30 -3.48
CA VAL A 223 0.42 11.48 -2.82
C VAL A 223 0.65 11.99 -1.40
N LEU A 224 0.56 11.08 -0.43
CA LEU A 224 0.82 11.42 0.96
C LEU A 224 2.33 11.51 1.20
N THR A 225 2.77 12.56 1.88
CA THR A 225 4.18 12.87 2.09
C THR A 225 4.52 13.18 3.54
N GLN A 226 5.80 13.01 3.89
CA GLN A 226 6.41 13.52 5.12
C GLN A 226 7.67 14.29 4.73
N ASP A 227 7.72 15.58 5.04
CA ASP A 227 8.85 16.47 4.71
C ASP A 227 9.19 16.38 3.22
N GLY A 228 8.15 16.31 2.40
CA GLY A 228 8.23 16.13 0.96
C GLY A 228 8.59 14.73 0.47
N LYS A 229 8.96 13.78 1.34
CA LYS A 229 9.25 12.39 0.93
C LYS A 229 7.97 11.59 0.77
N MET A 230 7.92 10.72 -0.23
CA MET A 230 6.81 9.79 -0.44
C MET A 230 7.15 8.38 0.05
N PHE A 231 6.13 7.56 0.31
CA PHE A 231 6.30 6.14 0.61
C PHE A 231 6.21 5.34 -0.68
N VAL A 232 7.19 4.49 -0.96
CA VAL A 232 7.13 3.60 -2.14
C VAL A 232 7.37 2.16 -1.68
N GLN A 233 6.38 1.30 -1.84
CA GLN A 233 6.53 -0.14 -1.64
C GLN A 233 6.66 -0.87 -2.97
N PHE A 234 7.47 -1.92 -2.97
CA PHE A 234 7.48 -2.89 -4.06
C PHE A 234 6.43 -3.97 -3.78
N ASP A 235 5.59 -4.21 -4.78
CA ASP A 235 4.47 -5.15 -4.76
C ASP A 235 4.61 -6.21 -5.87
N GLU A 236 3.75 -7.23 -5.80
CA GLU A 236 3.72 -8.36 -6.73
C GLU A 236 5.13 -8.95 -6.93
N LYS A 237 5.74 -9.30 -5.80
CA LYS A 237 7.05 -9.93 -5.76
C LYS A 237 6.92 -11.42 -5.94
N TYR A 238 7.71 -11.96 -6.86
CA TYR A 238 7.74 -13.39 -7.13
C TYR A 238 9.02 -14.02 -6.60
N ALA A 239 8.88 -15.15 -5.92
CA ALA A 239 9.97 -16.00 -5.47
C ALA A 239 9.91 -17.36 -6.16
N ILE A 240 11.07 -17.96 -6.43
CA ILE A 240 11.20 -19.32 -6.98
C ILE A 240 11.75 -20.26 -5.92
N SER A 241 11.11 -21.41 -5.77
CA SER A 241 11.54 -22.45 -4.83
C SER A 241 12.81 -23.14 -5.33
N ALA A 242 13.87 -23.16 -4.51
CA ALA A 242 15.08 -23.92 -4.80
C ALA A 242 14.90 -25.45 -4.66
N GLN A 243 13.71 -25.91 -4.24
CA GLN A 243 13.36 -27.33 -4.21
C GLN A 243 12.89 -27.85 -5.58
N SER A 244 12.53 -26.95 -6.49
CA SER A 244 12.14 -27.29 -7.85
C SER A 244 13.33 -27.85 -8.63
N SER A 245 13.08 -28.68 -9.63
CA SER A 245 14.15 -29.13 -10.53
C SER A 245 14.70 -27.97 -11.34
N GLU A 246 15.95 -28.07 -11.79
CA GLU A 246 16.61 -27.04 -12.62
C GLU A 246 15.76 -26.61 -13.82
N ASN A 247 15.17 -27.57 -14.55
CA ASN A 247 14.28 -27.25 -15.69
C ASN A 247 13.06 -26.41 -15.28
N LYS A 248 12.49 -26.64 -14.10
CA LYS A 248 11.36 -25.88 -13.59
C LYS A 248 11.80 -24.49 -13.13
N GLN A 249 12.94 -24.39 -12.45
CA GLN A 249 13.53 -23.11 -12.07
C GLN A 249 13.80 -22.26 -13.33
N ASN A 250 14.41 -22.84 -14.36
CA ASN A 250 14.66 -22.18 -15.64
C ASN A 250 13.37 -21.72 -16.34
N ALA A 251 12.31 -22.53 -16.30
CA ALA A 251 11.00 -22.14 -16.81
C ALA A 251 10.41 -20.96 -16.03
N CYS A 252 10.49 -20.97 -14.70
CA CYS A 252 10.03 -19.87 -13.86
C CYS A 252 10.84 -18.59 -14.07
N MET A 253 12.16 -18.67 -14.25
CA MET A 253 13.01 -17.51 -14.56
C MET A 253 12.68 -16.90 -15.92
N ARG A 254 12.47 -17.73 -16.96
CA ARG A 254 12.02 -17.24 -18.27
C ARG A 254 10.64 -16.60 -18.19
N PHE A 255 9.74 -17.19 -17.40
CA PHE A 255 8.43 -16.60 -17.15
C PHE A 255 8.56 -15.25 -16.44
N MET A 256 9.42 -15.14 -15.43
CA MET A 256 9.71 -13.88 -14.75
C MET A 256 10.27 -12.82 -15.71
N TRP A 257 11.19 -13.18 -16.59
CA TRP A 257 11.68 -12.28 -17.63
C TRP A 257 10.56 -11.79 -18.56
N ILE A 258 9.63 -12.68 -18.94
CA ILE A 258 8.43 -12.28 -19.69
C ILE A 258 7.57 -11.30 -18.88
N LEU A 259 7.32 -11.57 -17.60
CA LEU A 259 6.52 -10.70 -16.73
C LEU A 259 7.11 -9.29 -16.61
N MET A 260 8.44 -9.16 -16.61
CA MET A 260 9.15 -7.87 -16.56
C MET A 260 9.19 -7.14 -17.92
N SER A 261 8.66 -7.73 -19.00
CA SER A 261 8.68 -7.07 -20.31
C SER A 261 7.63 -5.95 -20.39
N GLU A 262 7.94 -4.89 -21.17
CA GLU A 262 7.02 -3.79 -21.46
C GLU A 262 5.65 -4.30 -21.93
N ALA A 263 5.64 -5.29 -22.83
CA ALA A 263 4.42 -5.86 -23.38
C ALA A 263 3.61 -6.64 -22.34
N ALA A 264 4.27 -7.36 -21.43
CA ALA A 264 3.58 -8.06 -20.36
C ALA A 264 2.97 -7.06 -19.38
N GLU A 265 3.76 -6.13 -18.85
CA GLU A 265 3.26 -5.16 -17.87
C GLU A 265 2.16 -4.27 -18.46
N GLY A 266 2.29 -3.80 -19.71
CA GLY A 266 1.22 -3.04 -20.37
C GLY A 266 -0.09 -3.80 -20.54
N ASN A 267 -0.07 -5.14 -20.53
CA ASN A 267 -1.27 -5.98 -20.60
C ASN A 267 -1.77 -6.44 -19.22
N PHE A 268 -0.86 -6.74 -18.28
CA PHE A 268 -1.19 -7.21 -16.93
C PHE A 268 -1.70 -6.10 -16.03
N TYR A 269 -1.14 -4.91 -16.16
CA TYR A 269 -1.59 -3.73 -15.45
C TYR A 269 -2.73 -3.09 -16.24
N ALA A 270 -3.93 -3.63 -16.00
CA ALA A 270 -5.13 -3.30 -16.74
C ALA A 270 -5.51 -1.81 -16.65
N ALA A 271 -6.25 -1.34 -17.66
CA ALA A 271 -6.83 0.00 -17.70
C ALA A 271 -7.76 0.33 -16.53
N ASP A 272 -8.21 -0.67 -15.75
CA ASP A 272 -9.12 -0.45 -14.62
C ASP A 272 -8.45 0.08 -13.34
N GLY A 273 -7.11 0.12 -13.30
CA GLY A 273 -6.36 0.77 -12.23
C GLY A 273 -6.36 0.02 -10.90
N THR A 274 -6.79 -1.24 -10.89
CA THR A 274 -6.94 -2.06 -9.67
C THR A 274 -5.70 -2.82 -9.24
N THR A 275 -4.65 -2.76 -10.05
CA THR A 275 -3.34 -3.38 -9.82
C THR A 275 -2.33 -2.37 -9.29
N PRO A 276 -1.18 -2.81 -8.72
CA PRO A 276 -0.06 -1.92 -8.42
C PRO A 276 0.36 -1.09 -9.64
N PHE A 277 1.18 -0.06 -9.47
CA PHE A 277 1.72 0.65 -10.62
C PHE A 277 2.82 -0.20 -11.27
N PRO A 278 2.91 -0.26 -12.62
CA PRO A 278 3.97 -1.00 -13.31
C PRO A 278 5.36 -0.52 -12.86
N ILE A 279 6.32 -1.43 -12.80
CA ILE A 279 7.72 -1.08 -12.50
C ILE A 279 8.49 -0.78 -13.79
N GLN A 280 8.10 -1.33 -14.94
CA GLN A 280 8.67 -0.97 -16.23
C GLN A 280 8.24 0.45 -16.62
N LYS A 281 9.21 1.33 -16.91
CA LYS A 281 8.99 2.78 -17.05
C LYS A 281 7.98 3.17 -18.11
N LYS A 282 8.02 2.55 -19.28
CA LYS A 282 7.08 2.85 -20.36
C LYS A 282 5.69 2.37 -20.00
N ALA A 283 5.55 1.14 -19.50
CA ALA A 283 4.26 0.64 -19.02
C ALA A 283 3.68 1.54 -17.91
N PHE A 284 4.54 2.02 -17.00
CA PHE A 284 4.18 3.00 -15.98
C PHE A 284 3.68 4.31 -16.60
N GLU A 285 4.36 4.86 -17.60
CA GLU A 285 3.91 6.06 -18.32
C GLU A 285 2.57 5.86 -19.04
N GLU A 286 2.36 4.68 -19.64
CA GLU A 286 1.12 4.36 -20.34
C GLU A 286 -0.07 4.13 -19.40
N PHE A 287 0.17 3.59 -18.20
CA PHE A 287 -0.85 3.32 -17.20
C PHE A 287 -1.72 4.56 -16.90
N PHE A 288 -1.09 5.75 -16.82
CA PHE A 288 -1.79 7.00 -16.51
C PHE A 288 -2.61 7.56 -17.66
N LYS A 289 -2.46 7.05 -18.90
CA LYS A 289 -3.36 7.41 -20.02
C LYS A 289 -4.81 6.98 -19.74
N TYR A 290 -4.99 5.92 -18.96
CA TYR A 290 -6.30 5.39 -18.58
C TYR A 290 -6.67 5.70 -17.12
N ASN A 291 -5.70 6.16 -16.31
CA ASN A 291 -5.83 6.37 -14.86
C ASN A 291 -5.36 7.78 -14.45
N GLU A 292 -5.83 8.81 -15.15
CA GLU A 292 -5.36 10.20 -14.98
C GLU A 292 -5.55 10.75 -13.56
N SER A 293 -6.57 10.28 -12.83
CA SER A 293 -6.84 10.65 -11.43
C SER A 293 -5.70 10.28 -10.47
N LEU A 294 -4.78 9.41 -10.89
CA LEU A 294 -3.60 8.96 -10.14
C LEU A 294 -2.29 9.62 -10.62
N SER A 295 -2.35 10.51 -11.62
CA SER A 295 -1.17 11.11 -12.26
C SER A 295 -0.28 11.94 -11.33
N CYS A 296 -0.78 12.31 -10.14
CA CYS A 296 0.03 12.94 -9.09
C CYS A 296 1.27 12.09 -8.76
N PHE A 297 1.14 10.76 -8.70
CA PHE A 297 2.28 9.88 -8.45
C PHE A 297 3.26 9.86 -9.62
N GLN A 298 2.76 9.79 -10.86
CA GLN A 298 3.58 9.84 -12.07
C GLN A 298 4.50 11.06 -12.09
N LYS A 299 3.95 12.24 -11.78
CA LYS A 299 4.71 13.49 -11.76
C LYS A 299 5.83 13.46 -10.74
N LEU A 300 5.58 12.95 -9.53
CA LEU A 300 6.59 12.87 -8.48
C LEU A 300 7.70 11.88 -8.81
N VAL A 301 7.36 10.73 -9.40
CA VAL A 301 8.34 9.75 -9.90
C VAL A 301 9.21 10.39 -10.99
N ASN A 302 8.61 11.08 -11.95
CA ASN A 302 9.34 11.76 -13.04
C ASN A 302 10.24 12.91 -12.53
N GLN A 303 9.83 13.57 -11.46
CA GLN A 303 10.63 14.58 -10.76
C GLN A 303 11.74 13.98 -9.88
N LYS A 304 11.84 12.64 -9.79
CA LYS A 304 12.78 11.92 -8.93
C LYS A 304 12.66 12.34 -7.47
N ARG A 305 11.43 12.49 -6.99
CA ARG A 305 11.15 12.86 -5.61
C ARG A 305 11.75 11.83 -4.64
N ASP A 306 12.32 12.32 -3.55
CA ASP A 306 12.83 11.45 -2.48
C ASP A 306 11.72 10.54 -1.93
N CYS A 307 12.10 9.31 -1.58
CA CYS A 307 11.15 8.33 -1.08
C CYS A 307 11.74 7.43 0.01
N VAL A 308 10.85 6.91 0.85
CA VAL A 308 11.10 5.78 1.74
C VAL A 308 10.75 4.52 0.96
N LEU A 309 11.77 3.77 0.51
CA LEU A 309 11.61 2.56 -0.29
C LEU A 309 11.48 1.32 0.60
N VAL A 310 10.36 0.60 0.49
CA VAL A 310 10.09 -0.62 1.25
C VAL A 310 9.95 -1.81 0.30
N GLY A 311 10.99 -2.62 0.17
CA GLY A 311 10.93 -3.84 -0.64
C GLY A 311 10.54 -5.10 0.13
N LYS A 312 10.65 -5.11 1.46
CA LYS A 312 10.30 -6.24 2.32
C LYS A 312 9.68 -5.77 3.64
N GLY A 313 8.90 -6.64 4.30
CA GLY A 313 8.24 -6.36 5.57
C GLY A 313 6.82 -5.75 5.46
N ILE A 314 6.22 -5.74 4.27
CA ILE A 314 4.81 -5.36 4.10
C ILE A 314 3.91 -6.27 4.95
N ALA A 315 4.11 -7.58 4.90
CA ALA A 315 3.40 -8.54 5.76
C ALA A 315 3.49 -8.20 7.27
N GLU A 316 4.64 -7.69 7.73
CA GLU A 316 4.84 -7.27 9.13
C GLU A 316 4.00 -6.03 9.47
N MET A 317 3.99 -5.04 8.58
CA MET A 317 3.19 -3.82 8.73
C MET A 317 1.68 -4.13 8.71
N GLU A 318 1.25 -5.01 7.81
CA GLU A 318 -0.15 -5.47 7.73
C GLU A 318 -0.55 -6.29 8.97
N GLU A 319 0.34 -7.17 9.48
CA GLU A 319 0.10 -7.92 10.72
C GLU A 319 -0.02 -6.97 11.92
N PHE A 320 0.91 -6.02 12.06
CA PHE A 320 0.90 -5.02 13.13
C PHE A 320 -0.40 -4.23 13.13
N GLN A 321 -0.80 -3.69 11.97
CA GLN A 321 -2.03 -2.93 11.84
C GLN A 321 -3.28 -3.77 12.10
N SER A 322 -3.30 -5.02 11.63
CA SER A 322 -4.41 -5.95 11.89
C SER A 322 -4.57 -6.22 13.39
N LYS A 323 -3.45 -6.46 14.10
CA LYS A 323 -3.45 -6.63 15.55
C LYS A 323 -3.88 -5.35 16.28
N LEU A 324 -3.41 -4.19 15.82
CA LEU A 324 -3.80 -2.90 16.37
C LEU A 324 -5.32 -2.68 16.25
N TYR A 325 -5.91 -3.12 15.15
CA TYR A 325 -7.36 -3.07 14.94
C TYR A 325 -8.13 -4.03 15.86
N VAL A 326 -7.73 -5.31 15.90
CA VAL A 326 -8.44 -6.35 16.67
C VAL A 326 -8.44 -6.06 18.17
N ASN A 327 -7.39 -5.42 18.68
CA ASN A 327 -7.30 -5.02 20.09
C ASN A 327 -8.13 -3.77 20.45
N ASP A 328 -8.81 -3.16 19.47
CA ASP A 328 -9.67 -1.97 19.61
C ASP A 328 -9.09 -0.88 20.53
N VAL A 329 -7.82 -0.53 20.29
CA VAL A 329 -7.05 0.39 21.12
C VAL A 329 -7.77 1.74 21.28
N SER A 330 -8.24 2.05 22.49
CA SER A 330 -9.20 3.13 22.73
C SER A 330 -8.59 4.52 22.94
N ASP A 331 -7.34 4.60 23.40
CA ASP A 331 -6.65 5.83 23.76
C ASP A 331 -5.13 5.74 23.57
N SER A 332 -4.41 6.85 23.81
CA SER A 332 -2.94 6.91 23.66
C SER A 332 -2.19 5.98 24.62
N LEU A 333 -2.73 5.70 25.81
CA LEU A 333 -2.11 4.75 26.74
C LEU A 333 -2.25 3.31 26.22
N GLY A 334 -3.38 3.00 25.60
CA GLY A 334 -3.63 1.77 24.89
C GLY A 334 -2.66 1.59 23.73
N VAL A 335 -2.41 2.65 22.91
CA VAL A 335 -1.44 2.58 21.79
C VAL A 335 -0.05 2.24 22.32
N LYS A 336 0.38 2.93 23.38
CA LYS A 336 1.66 2.66 24.03
C LYS A 336 1.74 1.22 24.56
N THR A 337 0.70 0.77 25.26
CA THR A 337 0.65 -0.58 25.85
C THR A 337 0.70 -1.65 24.76
N PHE A 338 -0.08 -1.47 23.69
CA PHE A 338 -0.09 -2.34 22.52
C PHE A 338 1.30 -2.43 21.88
N CYS A 339 1.96 -1.30 21.63
CA CYS A 339 3.29 -1.29 21.03
C CYS A 339 4.33 -1.99 21.92
N GLN A 340 4.27 -1.80 23.25
CA GLN A 340 5.14 -2.48 24.20
C GLN A 340 4.91 -4.01 24.21
N GLN A 341 3.65 -4.44 24.16
CA GLN A 341 3.29 -5.86 24.08
C GLN A 341 3.75 -6.48 22.76
N TYR A 342 3.54 -5.79 21.63
CA TYR A 342 3.97 -6.24 20.32
C TYR A 342 5.48 -6.51 20.25
N VAL A 343 6.29 -5.58 20.79
CA VAL A 343 7.75 -5.76 20.87
C VAL A 343 8.13 -6.95 21.76
N LYS A 344 7.40 -7.18 22.85
CA LYS A 344 7.64 -8.31 23.75
C LYS A 344 7.34 -9.65 23.05
N GLU A 345 6.19 -9.76 22.39
CA GLU A 345 5.79 -10.96 21.63
C GLU A 345 6.81 -11.32 20.53
N LYS A 346 7.39 -10.32 19.86
CA LYS A 346 8.39 -10.52 18.79
C LYS A 346 9.80 -10.86 19.31
N LYS A 347 10.07 -10.72 20.61
CA LYS A 347 11.32 -11.17 21.25
C LYS A 347 11.23 -12.60 21.77
N GLU A 348 10.03 -13.08 22.03
CA GLU A 348 9.76 -14.42 22.56
C GLU A 348 9.57 -15.47 21.44
N ASN A 349 9.40 -15.02 20.19
CA ASN A 349 9.33 -15.82 18.96
C ASN A 349 10.52 -15.50 18.04
#